data_AF-A0A4W5JRC1-F1
#
_entry.id   AF-A0A4W5JRC1-F1
#
_cell.length_a   1.000
_cell.length_b   1.000
_cell.length_c   1.000
_cell.angle_alpha   90.00
_cell.angle_beta   90.00
_cell.angle_gamma   90.00
#
_symmetry.space_group_name_H-M   'P 1'
#
loop_
_entity.id
_entity.type
_entity.pdbx_description
1 polymer ?
#
loop_
_entity_poly.entity_id
_entity_poly.type
_entity_poly.pdbx_seq_one_letter_code
_entity_poly.pdbx_strand_id
1 'polypeptide(L)'
;LSLSRSLGVWHNFVLCVAALCFLFLLPVLLFPVYYTGAGALVTEVVQGSAADGPRGLSIGDMVTGLEDCDVRTVEDWNSCLTIHTHTPQTGYCVPTHTLQPSWAHGRVYRRLDTSIECCSNNSLTDLCFSYTKLQEMEYACLPVRKMLSGSRVCRSNADCLTHTHLDKDHDTHSPSVCVTPSLENQTRLIRLTHPPNTQMLFVGYPPHLQYAVSLTNFAPRFGFLNLDLPVVMETFCKYVVSLSGALAVVNSVPCFALDGQWMLSALLEATLVTVVTDRQHRELIGFFLLLGGSALLAANVALGLWMVTARNTMVPSVLCLYC
;
A
#
# COMPACT_ATOMS: atom_id res chain seq x y z
N LEU A 1 34.30 34.62 8.21
CA LEU A 1 34.59 33.69 7.10
C LEU A 1 34.40 32.23 7.50
N SER A 2 34.99 31.73 8.60
CA SER A 2 34.68 30.38 9.14
C SER A 2 33.22 30.27 9.62
N LEU A 3 32.74 31.25 10.39
CA LEU A 3 31.35 31.28 10.91
C LEU A 3 30.27 31.37 9.82
N SER A 4 30.56 32.02 8.69
CA SER A 4 29.64 32.18 7.56
C SER A 4 29.49 30.92 6.71
N ARG A 5 30.43 29.98 6.82
CA ARG A 5 30.45 28.73 6.06
C ARG A 5 29.78 27.59 6.82
N SER A 6 29.99 27.49 8.14
CA SER A 6 29.24 26.56 9.01
C SER A 6 27.73 26.87 9.09
N LEU A 7 27.32 28.10 8.75
CA LEU A 7 25.92 28.48 8.61
C LEU A 7 25.17 27.58 7.61
N GLY A 8 25.80 27.16 6.50
CA GLY A 8 25.16 26.29 5.50
C GLY A 8 24.81 24.90 6.02
N VAL A 9 25.73 24.26 6.75
CA VAL A 9 25.48 22.98 7.43
C VAL A 9 24.39 23.14 8.47
N TRP A 10 24.48 24.18 9.29
CA TRP A 10 23.53 24.43 10.37
C TRP A 10 22.11 24.69 9.87
N HIS A 11 21.92 25.49 8.81
CA HIS A 11 20.61 25.74 8.23
C HIS A 11 19.95 24.46 7.70
N ASN A 12 20.71 23.61 7.00
CA ASN A 12 20.20 22.34 6.49
C ASN A 12 19.85 21.37 7.61
N PHE A 13 20.68 21.31 8.66
CA PHE A 13 20.41 20.51 9.84
C PHE A 13 19.16 20.97 10.58
N VAL A 14 19.04 22.27 10.86
CA VAL A 14 17.86 22.86 11.53
C VAL A 14 16.61 22.67 10.69
N LEU A 15 16.69 22.84 9.36
CA LEU A 15 15.55 22.61 8.47
C LEU A 15 15.11 21.14 8.47
N CYS A 16 16.06 20.20 8.48
CA CYS A 16 15.79 18.77 8.61
C CYS A 16 15.09 18.45 9.94
N VAL A 17 15.62 18.95 11.07
CA VAL A 17 15.01 18.75 12.39
C VAL A 17 13.63 19.39 12.46
N ALA A 18 13.46 20.61 11.97
CA ALA A 18 12.16 21.28 11.93
C ALA A 18 11.14 20.52 11.08
N ALA A 19 11.54 20.00 9.91
CA ALA A 19 10.70 19.19 9.05
C ALA A 19 10.33 17.84 9.70
N LEU A 20 11.25 17.20 10.42
CA LEU A 20 10.97 15.99 11.22
C LEU A 20 9.97 16.28 12.34
N CYS A 21 10.18 17.36 13.09
CA CYS A 21 9.25 17.80 14.13
C CYS A 21 7.86 18.09 13.55
N PHE A 22 7.79 18.79 12.41
CA PHE A 22 6.53 19.07 11.73
C PHE A 22 5.84 17.80 11.25
N LEU A 23 6.58 16.85 10.66
CA LEU A 23 6.04 15.56 10.22
C LEU A 23 5.48 14.75 11.39
N PHE A 24 6.18 14.72 12.53
CA PHE A 24 5.71 14.05 13.73
C PHE A 24 4.45 14.72 14.33
N LEU A 25 4.38 16.06 14.28
CA LEU A 25 3.24 16.83 14.78
C LEU A 25 2.10 16.95 13.76
N LEU A 26 2.29 16.50 12.52
CA LEU A 26 1.33 16.63 11.43
C LEU A 26 -0.07 16.10 11.80
N PRO A 27 -0.23 14.91 12.45
CA PRO A 27 -1.56 14.44 12.84
C PRO A 27 -2.27 15.37 13.81
N VAL A 28 -1.52 15.98 14.75
CA VAL A 28 -2.06 16.93 15.73
C VAL A 28 -2.42 18.25 15.07
N LEU A 29 -1.59 18.75 14.17
CA LEU A 29 -1.82 19.99 13.42
C LEU A 29 -3.02 19.88 12.48
N LEU A 30 -3.22 18.71 11.86
CA LEU A 30 -4.32 18.47 10.94
C LEU A 30 -5.62 18.07 11.64
N PHE A 31 -5.59 17.62 12.89
CA PHE A 31 -6.77 17.17 13.64
C PHE A 31 -7.98 18.12 13.64
N PRO A 32 -7.82 19.47 13.70
CA PRO A 32 -8.97 20.39 13.66
C PRO A 32 -9.75 20.36 12.34
N VAL A 33 -9.09 19.98 11.24
CA VAL A 33 -9.63 20.03 9.87
C VAL A 33 -9.75 18.67 9.20
N TYR A 34 -9.00 17.67 9.67
CA TYR A 34 -9.05 16.28 9.25
C TYR A 34 -9.30 15.35 10.43
N TYR A 35 -9.92 14.21 10.18
CA TYR A 35 -10.06 13.12 11.14
C TYR A 35 -9.45 11.85 10.58
N THR A 36 -9.13 10.91 11.48
CA THR A 36 -8.48 9.63 11.16
C THR A 36 -9.22 8.48 11.86
N GLY A 37 -8.95 7.24 11.43
CA GLY A 37 -9.47 6.03 12.10
C GLY A 37 -10.91 5.65 11.77
N ALA A 38 -11.52 6.29 10.77
CA ALA A 38 -12.87 5.96 10.28
C ALA A 38 -12.85 5.01 9.07
N GLY A 39 -11.70 4.83 8.43
CA GLY A 39 -11.54 4.11 7.17
C GLY A 39 -10.37 4.66 6.36
N ALA A 40 -10.06 4.01 5.25
CA ALA A 40 -9.08 4.48 4.27
C ALA A 40 -9.80 5.25 3.16
N LEU A 41 -9.50 6.53 3.03
CA LEU A 41 -10.14 7.42 2.05
C LEU A 41 -9.48 7.31 0.68
N VAL A 42 -10.27 7.12 -0.38
CA VAL A 42 -9.79 7.04 -1.76
C VAL A 42 -9.43 8.43 -2.29
N THR A 43 -8.17 8.63 -2.65
CA THR A 43 -7.67 9.86 -3.28
C THR A 43 -7.55 9.73 -4.79
N GLU A 44 -7.25 8.53 -5.28
CA GLU A 44 -7.06 8.27 -6.72
C GLU A 44 -7.43 6.81 -7.05
N VAL A 45 -7.94 6.59 -8.26
CA VAL A 45 -8.17 5.26 -8.83
C VAL A 45 -7.58 5.21 -10.23
N VAL A 46 -6.79 4.19 -10.52
CA VAL A 46 -6.15 3.99 -11.83
C VAL A 46 -7.22 3.68 -12.88
N GLN A 47 -7.24 4.47 -13.96
CA GLN A 47 -8.20 4.32 -15.06
C GLN A 47 -8.07 2.96 -15.75
N GLY A 48 -9.21 2.32 -16.05
CA GLY A 48 -9.27 1.00 -16.68
C GLY A 48 -8.87 -0.16 -15.78
N SER A 49 -8.61 0.09 -14.49
CA SER A 49 -8.40 -0.96 -13.51
C SER A 49 -9.71 -1.66 -13.13
N ALA A 50 -9.63 -2.83 -12.49
CA ALA A 50 -10.82 -3.52 -11.95
C ALA A 50 -11.49 -2.77 -10.78
N ALA A 51 -10.85 -1.71 -10.26
CA ALA A 51 -11.42 -0.80 -9.27
C ALA A 51 -12.10 0.41 -9.88
N ASP A 52 -11.93 0.66 -11.18
CA ASP A 52 -12.51 1.79 -11.90
C ASP A 52 -13.93 1.47 -12.42
N GLY A 53 -14.71 2.52 -12.67
CA GLY A 53 -16.04 2.45 -13.25
C GLY A 53 -17.20 2.63 -12.27
N PRO A 54 -18.45 2.61 -12.76
CA PRO A 54 -19.64 3.02 -12.00
C PRO A 54 -20.02 2.09 -10.83
N ARG A 55 -19.35 0.93 -10.72
CA ARG A 55 -19.55 -0.07 -9.66
C ARG A 55 -18.27 -0.35 -8.87
N GLY A 56 -17.21 0.41 -9.16
CA GLY A 56 -15.93 0.37 -8.49
C GLY A 56 -15.83 1.43 -7.40
N LEU A 57 -14.61 1.87 -7.11
CA LEU A 57 -14.30 2.96 -6.19
C LEU A 57 -14.27 4.28 -6.93
N SER A 58 -14.68 5.34 -6.23
CA SER A 58 -14.56 6.73 -6.69
C SER A 58 -13.74 7.55 -5.71
N ILE A 59 -13.13 8.64 -6.22
CA ILE A 59 -12.43 9.61 -5.37
C ILE A 59 -13.39 10.15 -4.32
N GLY A 60 -12.98 10.12 -3.06
CA GLY A 60 -13.79 10.52 -1.91
C GLY A 60 -14.57 9.38 -1.24
N ASP A 61 -14.61 8.18 -1.83
CA ASP A 61 -15.16 7.01 -1.15
C ASP A 61 -14.29 6.64 0.06
N MET A 62 -14.93 6.17 1.13
CA MET A 62 -14.24 5.72 2.34
C MET A 62 -14.31 4.21 2.45
N VAL A 63 -13.20 3.51 2.25
CA VAL A 63 -13.14 2.06 2.44
C VAL A 63 -13.10 1.73 3.92
N THR A 64 -14.13 1.03 4.41
CA THR A 64 -14.29 0.69 5.83
C THR A 64 -14.17 -0.80 6.11
N GLY A 65 -14.19 -1.64 5.08
CA GLY A 65 -14.09 -3.08 5.26
C GLY A 65 -13.81 -3.82 3.97
N LEU A 66 -13.13 -4.95 4.11
CA LEU A 66 -12.78 -5.87 3.04
C LEU A 66 -13.17 -7.29 3.50
N GLU A 67 -14.25 -7.80 2.94
CA GLU A 67 -14.95 -9.01 3.43
C GLU A 67 -15.28 -8.95 4.93
N ASP A 68 -14.62 -9.78 5.74
CA ASP A 68 -14.72 -9.88 7.20
C ASP A 68 -13.60 -9.13 7.93
N CYS A 69 -12.76 -8.38 7.19
CA CYS A 69 -11.67 -7.57 7.71
C CYS A 69 -12.08 -6.10 7.80
N ASP A 70 -12.13 -5.56 9.02
CA ASP A 70 -12.41 -4.13 9.24
C ASP A 70 -11.21 -3.27 8.83
N VAL A 71 -11.47 -2.19 8.09
CA VAL A 71 -10.44 -1.25 7.62
C VAL A 71 -10.67 0.09 8.30
N ARG A 72 -9.78 0.49 9.20
CA ARG A 72 -9.81 1.82 9.84
C ARG A 72 -8.68 2.72 9.36
N THR A 73 -7.60 2.12 8.86
CA THR A 73 -6.44 2.83 8.31
C THR A 73 -5.94 2.19 7.01
N VAL A 74 -5.03 2.89 6.32
CA VAL A 74 -4.32 2.42 5.11
C VAL A 74 -3.46 1.19 5.45
N GLU A 75 -2.95 1.10 6.66
CA GLU A 75 -2.20 -0.07 7.16
C GLU A 75 -3.11 -1.29 7.31
N ASP A 76 -4.34 -1.10 7.81
CA ASP A 76 -5.34 -2.17 7.87
C ASP A 76 -5.69 -2.66 6.47
N TRP A 77 -5.93 -1.75 5.52
CA TRP A 77 -6.18 -2.09 4.10
C TRP A 77 -5.09 -2.99 3.52
N ASN A 78 -3.81 -2.59 3.66
CA ASN A 78 -2.68 -3.36 3.15
C ASN A 78 -2.57 -4.73 3.85
N SER A 79 -2.85 -4.77 5.15
CA SER A 79 -2.82 -5.99 5.95
C SER A 79 -3.96 -6.95 5.57
N CYS A 80 -5.19 -6.46 5.39
CA CYS A 80 -6.34 -7.22 4.91
C CYS A 80 -6.05 -7.84 3.53
N LEU A 81 -5.59 -7.04 2.56
CA LEU A 81 -5.24 -7.56 1.22
C LEU A 81 -4.15 -8.63 1.26
N THR A 82 -3.15 -8.46 2.13
CA THR A 82 -2.08 -9.46 2.32
C THR A 82 -2.66 -10.77 2.86
N ILE A 83 -3.58 -10.71 3.83
CA ILE A 83 -4.29 -11.89 4.34
C ILE A 83 -5.02 -12.61 3.19
N HIS A 84 -5.84 -11.90 2.42
CA HIS A 84 -6.61 -12.50 1.32
C HIS A 84 -5.75 -13.03 0.15
N THR A 85 -4.51 -12.55 0.01
CA THR A 85 -3.54 -13.11 -0.95
C THR A 85 -3.08 -14.51 -0.53
N HIS A 86 -2.86 -14.73 0.77
CA HIS A 86 -2.31 -15.98 1.29
C HIS A 86 -3.38 -16.98 1.77
N THR A 87 -4.59 -16.53 2.10
CA THR A 87 -5.68 -17.41 2.49
C THR A 87 -6.41 -17.98 1.27
N PRO A 88 -6.96 -19.20 1.37
CA PRO A 88 -7.83 -19.74 0.33
C PRO A 88 -9.10 -18.89 0.21
N GLN A 89 -9.71 -18.92 -0.97
CA GLN A 89 -10.95 -18.22 -1.26
C GLN A 89 -12.07 -18.66 -0.31
N THR A 90 -12.77 -17.68 0.28
CA THR A 90 -13.94 -17.93 1.12
C THR A 90 -15.20 -18.12 0.27
N GLY A 91 -16.17 -18.85 0.83
CA GLY A 91 -17.48 -19.05 0.23
C GLY A 91 -18.54 -18.14 0.85
N TYR A 92 -19.77 -18.28 0.36
CA TYR A 92 -20.93 -17.54 0.86
C TYR A 92 -22.10 -18.49 1.12
N CYS A 93 -22.85 -18.24 2.19
CA CYS A 93 -24.06 -19.03 2.48
C CYS A 93 -25.19 -18.59 1.57
N VAL A 94 -25.71 -19.54 0.79
CA VAL A 94 -26.77 -19.30 -0.19
C VAL A 94 -27.92 -20.29 0.04
N PRO A 95 -29.19 -19.85 0.02
CA PRO A 95 -30.34 -20.73 0.14
C PRO A 95 -30.39 -21.75 -1.02
N THR A 96 -30.57 -23.03 -0.71
CA THR A 96 -30.56 -24.13 -1.70
C THR A 96 -31.61 -23.97 -2.81
N HIS A 97 -32.74 -23.31 -2.54
CA HIS A 97 -33.77 -23.06 -3.54
C HIS A 97 -33.31 -22.10 -4.66
N THR A 98 -32.31 -21.24 -4.38
CA THR A 98 -31.72 -20.34 -5.38
C THR A 98 -30.66 -21.02 -6.25
N LEU A 99 -30.19 -22.20 -5.83
CA LEU A 99 -29.18 -23.00 -6.53
C LEU A 99 -29.76 -23.90 -7.61
N GLN A 100 -30.99 -23.63 -8.09
CA GLN A 100 -31.65 -24.49 -9.07
C GLN A 100 -30.70 -24.79 -10.25
N PRO A 101 -30.33 -26.07 -10.47
CA PRO A 101 -29.44 -26.48 -11.54
C PRO A 101 -30.17 -26.29 -12.85
N SER A 102 -30.04 -25.11 -13.41
CA SER A 102 -30.69 -24.75 -14.64
C SER A 102 -29.72 -25.16 -15.74
N TRP A 103 -30.04 -26.28 -16.37
CA TRP A 103 -29.45 -26.75 -17.63
C TRP A 103 -29.45 -25.64 -18.73
N ALA A 104 -30.13 -24.53 -18.48
CA ALA A 104 -30.16 -23.29 -19.25
C ALA A 104 -28.90 -22.41 -19.17
N HIS A 105 -27.99 -22.59 -18.20
CA HIS A 105 -26.87 -21.65 -17.99
C HIS A 105 -25.51 -22.06 -18.58
N GLY A 106 -25.42 -23.20 -19.26
CA GLY A 106 -24.20 -23.67 -19.93
C GLY A 106 -23.78 -25.08 -19.50
N ARG A 107 -22.76 -25.62 -20.17
CA ARG A 107 -22.13 -26.90 -19.78
C ARG A 107 -20.96 -26.59 -18.86
N VAL A 108 -20.80 -27.39 -17.81
CA VAL A 108 -19.61 -27.33 -16.94
C VAL A 108 -18.39 -27.77 -17.76
N TYR A 109 -17.35 -26.94 -17.82
CA TYR A 109 -16.08 -27.29 -18.46
C TYR A 109 -14.89 -26.72 -17.69
N ARG A 110 -13.73 -27.35 -17.85
CA ARG A 110 -12.47 -26.88 -17.24
C ARG A 110 -11.72 -26.00 -18.24
N ARG A 111 -11.30 -24.81 -17.80
CA ARG A 111 -10.45 -23.88 -18.56
C ARG A 111 -8.97 -24.30 -18.52
N LEU A 112 -8.14 -23.67 -19.36
CA LEU A 112 -6.68 -23.90 -19.38
C LEU A 112 -6.00 -23.52 -18.06
N ASP A 113 -6.55 -22.55 -17.34
CA ASP A 113 -6.08 -22.09 -16.02
C ASP A 113 -6.52 -23.03 -14.86
N THR A 114 -7.07 -24.21 -15.18
CA THR A 114 -7.64 -25.21 -14.26
C THR A 114 -8.93 -24.81 -13.54
N SER A 115 -9.40 -23.57 -13.68
CA SER A 115 -10.69 -23.13 -13.15
C SER A 115 -11.84 -23.81 -13.91
N ILE A 116 -13.00 -23.93 -13.23
CA ILE A 116 -14.20 -24.53 -13.82
C ILE A 116 -15.19 -23.43 -14.14
N GLU A 117 -15.66 -23.42 -15.38
CA GLU A 117 -16.68 -22.50 -15.88
C GLU A 117 -18.00 -23.25 -16.06
N CYS A 118 -19.08 -22.64 -15.63
CA CYS A 118 -20.44 -23.18 -15.76
C CYS A 118 -21.46 -22.14 -16.21
N CYS A 119 -21.05 -20.88 -16.40
CA CYS A 119 -21.86 -19.82 -16.96
C CYS A 119 -21.67 -19.72 -18.48
N SER A 120 -22.72 -19.31 -19.18
CA SER A 120 -22.67 -18.97 -20.61
C SER A 120 -21.96 -17.63 -20.81
N ASN A 121 -21.30 -17.45 -21.95
CA ASN A 121 -20.48 -16.26 -22.24
C ASN A 121 -21.28 -14.95 -22.45
N ASN A 122 -22.59 -14.94 -22.16
CA ASN A 122 -23.49 -13.82 -22.44
C ASN A 122 -23.75 -12.91 -21.22
N SER A 123 -23.29 -13.27 -20.02
CA SER A 123 -23.48 -12.44 -18.82
C SER A 123 -22.16 -12.02 -18.19
N LEU A 124 -21.98 -10.71 -18.00
CA LEU A 124 -20.82 -10.09 -17.35
C LEU A 124 -20.93 -10.08 -15.81
N THR A 125 -22.05 -10.53 -15.26
CA THR A 125 -22.41 -10.39 -13.84
C THR A 125 -22.47 -11.72 -13.08
N ASP A 126 -22.39 -12.82 -13.82
CA ASP A 126 -22.58 -14.15 -13.26
C ASP A 126 -21.22 -14.81 -13.09
N LEU A 127 -21.05 -15.52 -11.99
CA LEU A 127 -19.86 -16.34 -11.75
C LEU A 127 -20.28 -17.77 -11.47
N CYS A 128 -19.40 -18.69 -11.81
CA CYS A 128 -19.55 -20.09 -11.45
C CYS A 128 -19.15 -20.32 -9.99
N PHE A 129 -20.02 -20.99 -9.25
CA PHE A 129 -19.77 -21.41 -7.87
C PHE A 129 -19.81 -22.93 -7.76
N SER A 130 -19.00 -23.45 -6.84
CA SER A 130 -18.93 -24.86 -6.48
C SER A 130 -19.52 -25.07 -5.10
N TYR A 131 -20.19 -26.20 -4.88
CA TYR A 131 -20.72 -26.56 -3.57
C TYR A 131 -20.82 -28.09 -3.45
N THR A 132 -20.84 -28.58 -2.21
CA THR A 132 -20.97 -30.01 -1.93
C THR A 132 -22.40 -30.34 -1.54
N LYS A 133 -23.04 -31.25 -2.27
CA LYS A 133 -24.37 -31.78 -1.99
C LYS A 133 -24.31 -33.29 -1.94
N LEU A 134 -24.75 -33.90 -0.83
CA LEU A 134 -24.74 -35.36 -0.64
C LEU A 134 -23.37 -36.00 -0.96
N GLN A 135 -22.27 -35.33 -0.59
CA GLN A 135 -20.87 -35.75 -0.86
C GLN A 135 -20.41 -35.68 -2.32
N GLU A 136 -21.23 -35.16 -3.23
CA GLU A 136 -20.85 -34.85 -4.61
C GLU A 136 -20.61 -33.34 -4.80
N MET A 137 -19.63 -32.99 -5.63
CA MET A 137 -19.36 -31.60 -6.01
C MET A 137 -20.26 -31.20 -7.17
N GLU A 138 -21.12 -30.21 -6.95
CA GLU A 138 -21.98 -29.61 -7.96
C GLU A 138 -21.56 -28.16 -8.25
N TYR A 139 -22.01 -27.62 -9.38
CA TYR A 139 -21.70 -26.26 -9.83
C TYR A 139 -22.99 -25.50 -10.15
N ALA A 140 -23.04 -24.23 -9.79
CA ALA A 140 -24.15 -23.33 -10.10
C ALA A 140 -23.65 -21.99 -10.63
N CYS A 141 -24.25 -21.51 -11.71
CA CYS A 141 -24.04 -20.16 -12.22
C CYS A 141 -24.96 -19.20 -11.49
N LEU A 142 -24.41 -18.21 -10.78
CA LEU A 142 -25.19 -17.31 -9.93
C LEU A 142 -24.86 -15.83 -10.21
N PRO A 143 -25.88 -14.94 -10.18
CA PRO A 143 -25.67 -13.50 -10.29
C PRO A 143 -25.05 -12.96 -8.99
N VAL A 144 -23.75 -12.67 -9.05
CA VAL A 144 -22.90 -12.45 -7.86
C VAL A 144 -23.40 -11.29 -7.00
N ARG A 145 -23.69 -10.14 -7.61
CA ARG A 145 -24.08 -8.93 -6.87
C ARG A 145 -25.39 -9.12 -6.09
N LYS A 146 -26.36 -9.78 -6.71
CA LYS A 146 -27.66 -10.07 -6.05
C LYS A 146 -27.47 -11.09 -4.94
N MET A 147 -26.64 -12.10 -5.16
CA MET A 147 -26.35 -13.14 -4.18
C MET A 147 -25.56 -12.62 -2.98
N LEU A 148 -24.58 -11.74 -3.19
CA LEU A 148 -23.72 -11.19 -2.13
C LEU A 148 -24.40 -10.12 -1.27
N SER A 149 -25.53 -9.59 -1.73
CA SER A 149 -26.33 -8.63 -0.98
C SER A 149 -27.02 -9.36 0.19
N GLY A 150 -26.43 -9.28 1.38
CA GLY A 150 -26.96 -9.90 2.60
C GLY A 150 -26.49 -11.33 2.86
N SER A 151 -25.67 -11.92 1.98
CA SER A 151 -25.05 -13.21 2.28
C SER A 151 -23.86 -13.06 3.23
N ARG A 152 -23.70 -14.06 4.09
CA ARG A 152 -22.57 -14.21 5.01
C ARG A 152 -21.47 -15.06 4.39
N VAL A 153 -20.23 -14.79 4.82
CA VAL A 153 -19.06 -15.57 4.44
C VAL A 153 -19.08 -16.92 5.16
N CYS A 154 -18.62 -17.98 4.49
CA CYS A 154 -18.49 -19.33 5.04
C CYS A 154 -17.23 -20.03 4.52
N ARG A 155 -16.78 -21.03 5.25
CA ARG A 155 -15.72 -21.97 4.84
C ARG A 155 -16.27 -23.39 4.68
N SER A 156 -17.37 -23.71 5.37
CA SER A 156 -18.02 -25.01 5.32
C SER A 156 -19.54 -24.90 5.42
N ASN A 157 -20.24 -25.99 5.08
CA ASN A 157 -21.69 -26.06 5.23
C ASN A 157 -22.16 -25.89 6.69
N ALA A 158 -21.31 -26.18 7.68
CA ALA A 158 -21.64 -26.01 9.10
C ALA A 158 -21.80 -24.54 9.48
N ASP A 159 -21.01 -23.65 8.88
CA ASP A 159 -21.11 -22.20 9.10
C ASP A 159 -22.48 -21.67 8.64
N CYS A 160 -23.09 -22.34 7.66
CA CYS A 160 -24.40 -22.01 7.12
C CYS A 160 -25.59 -22.54 7.96
N LEU A 161 -25.34 -23.34 9.00
CA LEU A 161 -26.38 -23.92 9.87
C LEU A 161 -26.57 -23.16 11.19
N THR A 162 -25.54 -22.47 11.68
CA THR A 162 -25.48 -21.90 13.04
C THR A 162 -26.43 -20.73 13.34
N HIS A 163 -27.15 -20.19 12.36
CA HIS A 163 -27.96 -18.97 12.54
C HIS A 163 -29.45 -19.11 12.19
N THR A 164 -29.96 -20.34 11.98
CA THR A 164 -31.41 -20.59 11.86
C THR A 164 -32.21 -20.20 13.12
N HIS A 165 -31.55 -19.72 14.19
CA HIS A 165 -32.18 -19.33 15.46
C HIS A 165 -32.18 -17.82 15.76
N LEU A 166 -31.57 -16.97 14.92
CA LEU A 166 -31.50 -15.51 15.17
C LEU A 166 -32.34 -14.66 14.20
N ASP A 167 -32.75 -15.20 13.06
CA ASP A 167 -33.75 -14.56 12.20
C ASP A 167 -35.15 -14.93 12.70
N LYS A 168 -35.80 -13.97 13.39
CA LYS A 168 -37.22 -14.00 13.76
C LYS A 168 -38.12 -13.78 12.54
N ASP A 169 -37.95 -14.56 11.48
CA ASP A 169 -38.92 -14.59 10.39
C ASP A 169 -39.41 -16.02 10.17
N HIS A 170 -40.71 -16.20 10.40
CA HIS A 170 -41.35 -17.47 10.69
C HIS A 170 -41.64 -18.32 9.43
N ASP A 171 -41.43 -17.81 8.21
CA ASP A 171 -42.02 -18.41 7.01
C ASP A 171 -41.06 -18.88 5.89
N THR A 172 -39.73 -18.85 6.06
CA THR A 172 -38.79 -19.26 4.98
C THR A 172 -37.56 -20.01 5.49
N HIS A 173 -37.76 -21.12 6.20
CA HIS A 173 -36.68 -22.06 6.53
C HIS A 173 -36.24 -22.90 5.33
N SER A 174 -35.56 -22.29 4.35
CA SER A 174 -34.86 -23.06 3.32
C SER A 174 -33.42 -23.34 3.76
N PRO A 175 -32.93 -24.58 3.67
CA PRO A 175 -31.55 -24.91 4.06
C PRO A 175 -30.58 -24.10 3.19
N SER A 176 -29.55 -23.52 3.82
CA SER A 176 -28.48 -22.80 3.13
C SER A 176 -27.21 -23.65 3.09
N VAL A 177 -26.47 -23.54 2.00
CA VAL A 177 -25.22 -24.29 1.76
C VAL A 177 -24.10 -23.30 1.46
N CYS A 178 -22.87 -23.68 1.78
CA CYS A 178 -21.71 -22.86 1.49
C CYS A 178 -21.32 -23.04 0.02
N VAL A 179 -21.33 -21.95 -0.75
CA VAL A 179 -20.91 -21.96 -2.16
C VAL A 179 -19.60 -21.18 -2.31
N THR A 180 -18.60 -21.77 -2.99
CA THR A 180 -17.28 -21.19 -3.20
C THR A 180 -17.06 -20.84 -4.66
N PRO A 181 -16.64 -19.60 -5.00
CA PRO A 181 -16.47 -19.22 -6.40
C PRO A 181 -15.35 -20.03 -7.05
N SER A 182 -15.62 -20.52 -8.24
CA SER A 182 -14.70 -21.34 -9.04
C SER A 182 -13.74 -20.42 -9.79
N LEU A 183 -12.69 -19.98 -9.10
CA LEU A 183 -11.67 -19.06 -9.61
C LEU A 183 -10.30 -19.74 -9.64
N GLU A 184 -9.38 -19.18 -10.42
CA GLU A 184 -7.98 -19.57 -10.38
C GLU A 184 -7.38 -19.36 -8.97
N ASN A 185 -6.41 -20.18 -8.60
CA ASN A 185 -5.80 -20.16 -7.25
C ASN A 185 -5.16 -18.82 -6.85
N GLN A 186 -4.86 -17.92 -7.78
CA GLN A 186 -4.36 -16.56 -7.48
C GLN A 186 -5.47 -15.49 -7.52
N THR A 187 -6.57 -15.78 -8.21
CA THR A 187 -7.69 -14.85 -8.34
C THR A 187 -8.59 -14.96 -7.11
N ARG A 188 -9.05 -13.83 -6.61
CA ARG A 188 -9.95 -13.74 -5.47
C ARG A 188 -11.19 -12.96 -5.83
N LEU A 189 -12.32 -13.37 -5.29
CA LEU A 189 -13.53 -12.56 -5.20
C LEU A 189 -13.55 -11.91 -3.81
N ILE A 190 -13.52 -10.58 -3.79
CA ILE A 190 -13.46 -9.77 -2.58
C ILE A 190 -14.58 -8.73 -2.63
N ARG A 191 -15.40 -8.67 -1.59
CA ARG A 191 -16.42 -7.65 -1.35
C ARG A 191 -15.84 -6.53 -0.50
N LEU A 192 -15.86 -5.31 -1.04
CA LEU A 192 -15.44 -4.10 -0.35
C LEU A 192 -16.66 -3.33 0.15
N THR A 193 -16.56 -2.77 1.34
CA THR A 193 -17.57 -1.87 1.93
C THR A 193 -17.03 -0.45 1.89
N HIS A 194 -17.75 0.48 1.23
CA HIS A 194 -17.23 1.84 0.99
C HIS A 194 -18.30 2.96 0.97
N PRO A 195 -18.78 3.46 2.13
CA PRO A 195 -19.77 4.54 2.16
C PRO A 195 -19.35 5.76 1.30
N PRO A 196 -20.28 6.41 0.57
CA PRO A 196 -21.74 6.28 0.62
C PRO A 196 -22.32 5.10 -0.19
N ASN A 197 -21.54 4.49 -1.08
CA ASN A 197 -21.96 3.29 -1.80
C ASN A 197 -21.81 2.06 -0.88
N THR A 198 -22.72 1.10 -0.97
CA THR A 198 -22.70 0.03 0.05
C THR A 198 -21.64 -1.03 -0.25
N GLN A 199 -21.45 -1.43 -1.51
CA GLN A 199 -20.61 -2.57 -1.86
C GLN A 199 -20.01 -2.47 -3.28
N MET A 200 -18.68 -2.63 -3.34
CA MET A 200 -17.92 -2.94 -4.56
C MET A 200 -17.53 -4.42 -4.53
N LEU A 201 -17.49 -5.05 -5.70
CA LEU A 201 -16.97 -6.41 -5.88
C LEU A 201 -15.70 -6.34 -6.72
N PHE A 202 -14.64 -6.92 -6.21
CA PHE A 202 -13.37 -7.08 -6.90
C PHE A 202 -13.17 -8.55 -7.27
N VAL A 203 -12.82 -8.80 -8.53
CA VAL A 203 -12.41 -10.13 -9.02
C VAL A 203 -11.04 -9.99 -9.67
N GLY A 204 -10.01 -10.55 -9.06
CA GLY A 204 -8.65 -10.45 -9.59
C GLY A 204 -7.59 -10.85 -8.59
N TYR A 205 -6.33 -10.59 -8.93
CA TYR A 205 -5.21 -10.79 -8.02
C TYR A 205 -5.18 -9.65 -6.98
N PRO A 206 -5.25 -9.91 -5.66
CA PRO A 206 -5.39 -8.85 -4.65
C PRO A 206 -4.31 -7.75 -4.69
N PRO A 207 -3.02 -8.04 -4.97
CA PRO A 207 -2.02 -6.99 -5.15
C PRO A 207 -2.32 -6.00 -6.28
N HIS A 208 -3.05 -6.40 -7.33
CA HIS A 208 -3.46 -5.44 -8.37
C HIS A 208 -4.42 -4.38 -7.80
N LEU A 209 -5.27 -4.74 -6.84
CA LEU A 209 -6.15 -3.79 -6.17
C LEU A 209 -5.37 -2.81 -5.30
N GLN A 210 -4.28 -3.27 -4.66
CA GLN A 210 -3.40 -2.43 -3.86
C GLN A 210 -2.75 -1.30 -4.69
N TYR A 211 -2.33 -1.61 -5.93
CA TYR A 211 -1.70 -0.62 -6.82
C TYR A 211 -2.72 0.18 -7.65
N ALA A 212 -3.96 -0.28 -7.75
CA ALA A 212 -5.01 0.39 -8.51
C ALA A 212 -5.65 1.57 -7.76
N VAL A 213 -5.46 1.66 -6.43
CA VAL A 213 -6.15 2.63 -5.58
C VAL A 213 -5.15 3.33 -4.66
N SER A 214 -5.11 4.66 -4.73
CA SER A 214 -4.36 5.48 -3.77
C SER A 214 -5.27 5.86 -2.61
N LEU A 215 -4.76 5.69 -1.38
CA LEU A 215 -5.52 5.86 -0.15
C LEU A 215 -4.81 6.78 0.83
N THR A 216 -5.59 7.48 1.66
CA THR A 216 -5.09 8.30 2.78
C THR A 216 -5.83 7.99 4.08
N ASN A 217 -5.10 8.13 5.20
CA ASN A 217 -5.66 8.03 6.56
C ASN A 217 -6.43 9.29 6.99
N PHE A 218 -6.31 10.38 6.24
CA PHE A 218 -6.86 11.69 6.60
C PHE A 218 -8.13 12.02 5.82
N ALA A 219 -9.26 12.04 6.50
CA ALA A 219 -10.54 12.44 5.91
C ALA A 219 -10.88 13.90 6.28
N PRO A 220 -11.28 14.76 5.32
CA PRO A 220 -11.59 16.15 5.61
C PRO A 220 -12.89 16.26 6.41
N ARG A 221 -12.90 17.10 7.45
CA ARG A 221 -14.11 17.40 8.23
C ARG A 221 -15.07 18.33 7.49
N PHE A 222 -14.56 19.09 6.54
CA PHE A 222 -15.31 20.06 5.74
C PHE A 222 -15.14 19.78 4.25
N GLY A 223 -16.25 19.74 3.49
CA GLY A 223 -16.22 19.34 2.07
C GLY A 223 -15.49 20.30 1.11
N PHE A 224 -15.06 21.48 1.56
CA PHE A 224 -14.26 22.40 0.75
C PHE A 224 -12.76 22.13 0.83
N LEU A 225 -12.31 21.28 1.77
CA LEU A 225 -10.90 20.95 1.93
C LEU A 225 -10.44 19.97 0.85
N ASN A 226 -9.22 20.14 0.38
CA ASN A 226 -8.62 19.25 -0.60
C ASN A 226 -8.21 17.91 0.06
N LEU A 227 -8.50 16.78 -0.59
CA LEU A 227 -8.18 15.43 -0.14
C LEU A 227 -6.67 15.17 -0.10
N ASP A 228 -5.92 15.81 -1.00
CA ASP A 228 -4.50 15.56 -1.20
C ASP A 228 -3.60 16.38 -0.26
N LEU A 229 -4.14 17.41 0.40
CA LEU A 229 -3.35 18.34 1.22
C LEU A 229 -2.49 17.63 2.28
N PRO A 230 -3.01 16.68 3.08
CA PRO A 230 -2.19 15.94 4.05
C PRO A 230 -1.05 15.16 3.37
N VAL A 231 -1.34 14.51 2.25
CA VAL A 231 -0.37 13.70 1.49
C VAL A 231 0.72 14.59 0.90
N VAL A 232 0.36 15.74 0.35
CA VAL A 232 1.30 16.73 -0.19
C VAL A 232 2.21 17.27 0.91
N MET A 233 1.64 17.63 2.07
CA MET A 233 2.43 18.13 3.20
C MET A 233 3.41 17.09 3.73
N GLU A 234 2.95 15.85 3.93
CA GLU A 234 3.81 14.74 4.36
C GLU A 234 4.93 14.48 3.36
N THR A 235 4.60 14.41 2.07
CA THR A 235 5.53 14.17 0.98
C THR A 235 6.57 15.29 0.89
N PHE A 236 6.12 16.54 0.97
CA PHE A 236 7.01 17.71 1.02
C PHE A 236 7.99 17.61 2.19
N CYS A 237 7.51 17.32 3.40
CA CYS A 237 8.37 17.16 4.56
C CYS A 237 9.38 16.01 4.39
N LYS A 238 8.96 14.85 3.86
CA LYS A 238 9.87 13.74 3.55
C LYS A 238 10.98 14.16 2.58
N TYR A 239 10.65 14.91 1.54
CA TYR A 239 11.65 15.45 0.62
C TYR A 239 12.59 16.46 1.29
N VAL A 240 12.06 17.38 2.12
CA VAL A 240 12.88 18.35 2.86
C VAL A 240 13.84 17.64 3.81
N VAL A 241 13.37 16.63 4.56
CA VAL A 241 14.21 15.81 5.46
C VAL A 241 15.31 15.09 4.67
N SER A 242 14.95 14.45 3.55
CA SER A 242 15.91 13.71 2.73
C SER A 242 16.97 14.63 2.11
N LEU A 243 16.56 15.71 1.42
CA LEU A 243 17.47 16.61 0.72
C LEU A 243 18.31 17.44 1.68
N SER A 244 17.69 18.06 2.70
CA SER A 244 18.41 18.89 3.66
C SER A 244 19.30 18.03 4.57
N GLY A 245 18.82 16.85 4.98
CA GLY A 245 19.61 15.89 5.75
C GLY A 245 20.84 15.42 4.98
N ALA A 246 20.68 15.01 3.71
CA ALA A 246 21.80 14.61 2.86
C ALA A 246 22.81 15.76 2.67
N LEU A 247 22.34 16.98 2.40
CA LEU A 247 23.22 18.14 2.22
C LEU A 247 23.95 18.51 3.50
N ALA A 248 23.29 18.41 4.66
CA ALA A 248 23.92 18.61 5.96
C ALA A 248 25.03 17.59 6.21
N VAL A 249 24.77 16.30 5.94
CA VAL A 249 25.76 15.22 6.09
C VAL A 249 26.95 15.45 5.17
N VAL A 250 26.72 15.65 3.87
CA VAL A 250 27.81 15.85 2.88
C VAL A 250 28.66 17.06 3.26
N ASN A 251 28.04 18.20 3.58
CA ASN A 251 28.78 19.40 3.93
C ASN A 251 29.51 19.29 5.29
N SER A 252 29.08 18.37 6.16
CA SER A 252 29.75 18.08 7.44
C SER A 252 31.00 17.20 7.32
N VAL A 253 31.17 16.48 6.20
CA VAL A 253 32.31 15.56 6.01
C VAL A 253 33.63 16.34 6.00
N PRO A 254 34.66 15.90 6.74
CA PRO A 254 35.97 16.55 6.78
C PRO A 254 36.75 16.30 5.48
N CYS A 255 36.42 17.04 4.43
CA CYS A 255 37.13 17.04 3.14
C CYS A 255 37.59 18.44 2.78
N PHE A 256 38.61 18.53 1.93
CA PHE A 256 39.00 19.81 1.34
C PHE A 256 37.84 20.44 0.58
N ALA A 257 37.75 21.77 0.64
CA ALA A 257 36.71 22.58 -0.01
C ALA A 257 35.26 22.38 0.47
N LEU A 258 35.00 21.53 1.48
CA LEU A 258 33.70 21.43 2.16
C LEU A 258 33.70 22.17 3.51
N ASP A 259 32.51 22.44 4.05
CA ASP A 259 32.36 23.14 5.34
C ASP A 259 32.93 22.32 6.53
N GLY A 260 32.95 20.99 6.40
CA GLY A 260 33.51 20.06 7.38
C GLY A 260 35.01 20.26 7.65
N GLN A 261 35.77 20.89 6.74
CA GLN A 261 37.19 21.19 6.99
C GLN A 261 37.38 22.16 8.17
N TRP A 262 36.51 23.16 8.27
CA TRP A 262 36.55 24.18 9.32
C TRP A 262 36.01 23.61 10.62
N MET A 263 35.00 22.73 10.53
CA MET A 263 34.45 22.03 11.68
C MET A 263 35.48 21.08 12.31
N LEU A 264 36.23 20.33 11.50
CA LEU A 264 37.33 19.50 11.97
C LEU A 264 38.43 20.34 12.63
N SER A 265 38.84 21.45 12.01
CA SER A 265 39.86 22.34 12.59
C SER A 265 39.43 22.88 13.95
N ALA A 266 38.17 23.30 14.09
CA ALA A 266 37.62 23.76 15.36
C ALA A 266 37.54 22.64 16.41
N LEU A 267 37.17 21.41 15.99
CA LEU A 267 37.14 20.24 16.86
C LEU A 267 38.54 19.88 17.37
N LEU A 268 39.55 19.88 16.51
CA LEU A 268 40.95 19.62 16.86
C LEU A 268 41.55 20.72 17.74
N GLU A 269 41.11 21.97 17.58
CA GLU A 269 41.44 23.06 18.50
C GLU A 269 40.77 22.90 19.86
N ALA A 270 39.52 22.48 19.92
CA ALA A 270 38.79 22.33 21.18
C ALA A 270 39.21 21.09 22.00
N THR A 271 39.50 19.98 21.33
CA THR A 271 39.70 18.66 21.99
C THR A 271 41.16 18.29 22.18
N LEU A 272 42.04 18.63 21.22
CA LEU A 272 43.43 18.17 21.24
C LEU A 272 44.40 19.18 21.86
N VAL A 273 43.96 20.40 22.21
CA VAL A 273 44.86 21.43 22.76
C VAL A 273 45.45 21.04 24.12
N THR A 274 44.76 20.18 24.88
CA THR A 274 45.21 19.68 26.18
C THR A 274 46.11 18.44 26.08
N VAL A 275 46.06 17.72 24.96
CA VAL A 275 46.78 16.44 24.75
C VAL A 275 48.00 16.63 23.86
N VAL A 276 47.88 17.42 22.80
CA VAL A 276 48.95 17.73 21.84
C VAL A 276 49.18 19.23 21.88
N THR A 277 50.14 19.65 22.70
CA THR A 277 50.48 21.07 22.89
C THR A 277 51.13 21.69 21.66
N ASP A 278 51.78 20.87 20.80
CA ASP A 278 52.39 21.37 19.58
C ASP A 278 51.37 21.59 18.47
N ARG A 279 51.31 22.84 17.99
CA ARG A 279 50.44 23.29 16.91
C ARG A 279 50.76 22.61 15.59
N GLN A 280 52.04 22.36 15.28
CA GLN A 280 52.43 21.74 14.02
C GLN A 280 51.91 20.30 13.91
N HIS A 281 51.99 19.53 15.00
CA HIS A 281 51.47 18.17 15.04
C HIS A 281 49.94 18.13 14.87
N ARG A 282 49.21 19.08 15.45
CA ARG A 282 47.75 19.18 15.28
C ARG A 282 47.35 19.54 13.85
N GLU A 283 48.07 20.44 13.19
CA GLU A 283 47.85 20.80 11.79
C GLU A 283 48.16 19.61 10.86
N LEU A 284 49.20 18.83 11.15
CA LEU A 284 49.55 17.61 10.41
C LEU A 284 48.45 16.53 10.52
N ILE A 285 47.93 16.30 11.73
CA ILE A 285 46.79 15.39 11.97
C ILE A 285 45.56 15.85 11.19
N GLY A 286 45.24 17.16 11.25
CA GLY A 286 44.14 17.74 10.48
C GLY A 286 44.30 17.51 8.98
N PHE A 287 45.50 17.73 8.44
CA PHE A 287 45.79 17.49 7.03
C PHE A 287 45.55 16.02 6.61
N PHE A 288 46.03 15.05 7.39
CA PHE A 288 45.82 13.63 7.08
C PHE A 288 44.34 13.22 7.16
N LEU A 289 43.60 13.75 8.13
CA LEU A 289 42.16 13.50 8.24
C LEU A 289 41.39 14.09 7.05
N LEU A 290 41.74 15.31 6.61
CA LEU A 290 41.13 15.93 5.42
C LEU A 290 41.48 15.19 4.13
N LEU A 291 42.72 14.72 4.00
CA LEU A 291 43.17 13.94 2.85
C LEU A 291 42.43 12.59 2.79
N GLY A 292 42.36 11.89 3.92
CA GLY A 292 41.62 10.63 4.05
C GLY A 292 40.14 10.82 3.73
N GLY A 293 39.49 11.83 4.30
CA GLY A 293 38.09 12.16 4.02
C GLY A 293 37.84 12.46 2.54
N SER A 294 38.70 13.26 1.92
CA SER A 294 38.59 13.62 0.50
C SER A 294 38.77 12.41 -0.41
N ALA A 295 39.74 11.54 -0.11
CA ALA A 295 39.96 10.30 -0.87
C ALA A 295 38.76 9.34 -0.75
N LEU A 296 38.20 9.21 0.44
CA LEU A 296 37.05 8.33 0.71
C LEU A 296 35.78 8.84 0.01
N LEU A 297 35.54 10.16 0.05
CA LEU A 297 34.44 10.79 -0.68
C LEU A 297 34.62 10.61 -2.21
N ALA A 298 35.82 10.85 -2.73
CA ALA A 298 36.11 10.68 -4.16
C ALA A 298 35.93 9.22 -4.60
N ALA A 299 36.38 8.25 -3.79
CA ALA A 299 36.19 6.83 -4.05
C ALA A 299 34.70 6.46 -4.07
N ASN A 300 33.91 6.93 -3.11
CA ASN A 300 32.46 6.69 -3.08
C ASN A 300 31.74 7.30 -4.28
N VAL A 301 32.10 8.52 -4.69
CA VAL A 301 31.53 9.16 -5.89
C VAL A 301 31.92 8.38 -7.15
N ALA A 302 33.19 7.96 -7.27
CA ALA A 302 33.67 7.17 -8.41
C ALA A 302 32.97 5.80 -8.48
N LEU A 303 32.83 5.10 -7.36
CA LEU A 303 32.11 3.82 -7.29
C LEU A 303 30.62 4.00 -7.60
N GLY A 304 29.99 5.07 -7.11
CA GLY A 304 28.59 5.39 -7.41
C GLY A 304 28.38 5.66 -8.89
N LEU A 305 29.21 6.50 -9.50
CA LEU A 305 29.17 6.77 -10.94
C LEU A 305 29.46 5.52 -11.78
N TRP A 306 30.45 4.72 -11.37
CA TRP A 306 30.77 3.46 -12.01
C TRP A 306 29.59 2.49 -11.97
N MET A 307 28.90 2.37 -10.84
CA MET A 307 27.74 1.49 -10.73
C MET A 307 26.60 1.92 -11.67
N VAL A 308 26.36 3.23 -11.77
CA VAL A 308 25.34 3.78 -12.68
C VAL A 308 25.71 3.54 -14.14
N THR A 309 26.97 3.78 -14.54
CA THR A 309 27.42 3.55 -15.91
C THR A 309 27.48 2.07 -16.24
N ALA A 310 28.00 1.23 -15.34
CA ALA A 310 28.07 -0.23 -15.50
C ALA A 310 26.66 -0.83 -15.69
N ARG A 311 25.68 -0.38 -14.90
CA ARG A 311 24.28 -0.79 -15.05
C ARG A 311 23.71 -0.37 -16.39
N ASN A 312 24.03 0.83 -16.88
CA ASN A 312 23.59 1.29 -18.20
C ASN A 312 24.29 0.56 -19.36
N THR A 313 25.53 0.09 -19.18
CA THR A 313 26.25 -0.72 -20.18
C THR A 313 25.86 -2.20 -20.19
N MET A 314 25.23 -2.71 -19.12
CA MET A 314 24.67 -4.07 -19.06
C MET A 314 23.19 -4.16 -19.45
N VAL A 315 22.51 -3.02 -19.70
CA VAL A 315 21.17 -2.98 -20.30
C VAL A 315 21.23 -2.46 -21.75
N PRO A 316 21.83 -3.21 -22.67
CA PRO A 316 21.33 -3.28 -24.03
C PRO A 316 20.89 -4.73 -24.26
N SER A 317 19.60 -5.06 -24.06
CA SER A 317 18.89 -6.19 -24.74
C SER A 317 17.48 -6.54 -24.24
N VAL A 318 16.96 -6.05 -23.09
CA VAL A 318 15.70 -6.62 -22.52
C VAL A 318 14.47 -5.71 -22.62
N LEU A 319 14.59 -4.51 -23.21
CA LEU A 319 13.42 -3.63 -23.44
C LEU A 319 12.99 -3.62 -24.91
N CYS A 320 12.70 -4.80 -25.46
CA CYS A 320 12.00 -4.93 -26.75
C CYS A 320 11.31 -6.30 -26.86
N LEU A 321 10.41 -6.59 -25.92
CA LEU A 321 9.48 -7.72 -25.97
C LEU A 321 8.39 -7.47 -24.94
N TYR A 322 7.47 -6.56 -25.24
CA TYR A 322 6.07 -6.51 -24.78
C TYR A 322 5.40 -5.31 -25.49
N CYS A 323 5.02 -5.55 -26.74
CA CYS A 323 3.86 -4.94 -27.40
C CYS A 323 2.89 -6.09 -27.65
#